data_AF-F8P506-F1
#
_entry.id   AF-F8P506-F1
#
_cell.length_a   1.000
_cell.length_b   1.000
_cell.length_c   1.000
_cell.angle_alpha   90.00
_cell.angle_beta   90.00
_cell.angle_gamma   90.00
#
_symmetry.space_group_name_H-M   'P 1'
#
loop_
_entity.id
_entity.type
_entity.pdbx_description
1 polymer ?
#
loop_
_entity_poly.entity_id
_entity_poly.type
_entity_poly.pdbx_seq_one_letter_code
_entity_poly.pdbx_strand_id
1 'polypeptide(L)'
;MEVRGLKNVIWETDEEGHYYALCAYVHVPAATLTLPGLEEGTVPVFPAPTTFKYKINEMLHSISRKQLPMLPAFVFTDYKVQGHSLLNIIVDLASATCLQNVYVMLSRATSLESIGILHWFSSHDVYKQLSGELREEFAHLEDLDIITALEFESEFDYLGATLPVMNEA
;
A
#
# COMPACT_ATOMS: atom_id res chain seq x y z
N MET A 1 1.97 1.06 22.20
CA MET A 1 3.21 1.69 22.69
C MET A 1 3.85 2.38 21.50
N GLU A 2 3.96 3.71 21.55
CA GLU A 2 4.19 4.58 20.39
C GLU A 2 5.63 4.44 19.88
N VAL A 3 5.86 3.62 18.85
CA VAL A 3 7.16 3.60 18.17
C VAL A 3 7.21 4.83 17.27
N ARG A 4 7.62 5.96 17.83
CA ARG A 4 7.95 7.16 17.05
C ARG A 4 9.21 6.86 16.25
N GLY A 5 9.03 6.52 14.97
CA GLY A 5 10.12 6.20 14.06
C GLY A 5 11.07 7.38 13.87
N LEU A 6 10.57 8.61 13.70
CA LEU A 6 11.40 9.81 13.58
C LEU A 6 11.76 10.39 14.95
N LYS A 7 13.07 10.54 15.23
CA LYS A 7 13.58 11.10 16.49
C LYS A 7 13.93 12.58 16.35
N ASN A 8 14.65 12.95 15.29
CA ASN A 8 15.08 14.33 15.05
C ASN A 8 15.41 14.56 13.57
N VAL A 9 15.36 15.81 13.11
CA VAL A 9 15.83 16.24 11.78
C VAL A 9 16.78 17.41 11.98
N ILE A 10 17.99 17.27 11.45
CA ILE A 10 18.98 18.34 11.38
C ILE A 10 18.79 19.06 10.04
N TRP A 11 18.69 20.38 10.09
CA TRP A 11 18.54 21.24 8.92
C TRP A 11 19.56 22.37 8.93
N GLU A 12 19.83 22.89 7.75
CA GLU A 12 20.63 24.08 7.50
C GLU A 12 19.87 25.04 6.59
N THR A 13 20.38 26.26 6.48
CA THR A 13 19.85 27.30 5.61
C THR A 13 20.91 27.61 4.55
N ASP A 14 20.53 27.64 3.28
CA ASP A 14 21.43 28.01 2.19
C ASP A 14 21.69 29.54 2.15
N GLU A 15 22.57 29.96 1.23
CA GLU A 15 22.91 31.38 1.03
C GLU A 15 21.69 32.25 0.63
N GLU A 16 20.62 31.63 0.11
CA GLU A 16 19.39 32.27 -0.33
C GLU A 16 18.30 32.27 0.76
N GLY A 17 18.54 31.63 1.91
CA GLY A 17 17.60 31.57 3.02
C GLY A 17 16.66 30.36 3.01
N HIS A 18 16.86 29.37 2.14
CA HIS A 18 16.03 28.17 2.09
C HIS A 18 16.52 27.10 3.06
N TYR A 19 15.57 26.49 3.78
CA TYR A 19 15.86 25.38 4.68
C TYR A 19 16.01 24.07 3.90
N TYR A 20 17.07 23.32 4.18
CA TYR A 20 17.25 21.94 3.70
C TYR A 20 17.64 20.99 4.82
N ALA A 21 17.16 19.76 4.75
CA ALA A 21 17.51 18.73 5.72
C ALA A 21 18.89 18.14 5.41
N LEU A 22 19.77 18.10 6.40
CA LEU A 22 21.08 17.45 6.33
C LEU A 22 20.99 15.96 6.66
N CYS A 23 20.23 15.63 7.69
CA CYS A 23 20.15 14.30 8.24
C CYS A 23 18.87 14.15 9.07
N ALA A 24 18.25 12.98 9.03
CA ALA A 24 17.19 12.60 9.95
C ALA A 24 17.62 11.39 10.78
N TYR A 25 17.44 11.46 12.09
CA TYR A 25 17.66 10.34 12.98
C TYR A 25 16.36 9.55 13.12
N VAL A 26 16.41 8.28 12.75
CA VAL A 26 15.25 7.39 12.74
C VAL A 26 15.55 6.21 13.65
N HIS A 27 14.64 5.91 14.57
CA HIS A 27 14.70 4.70 15.37
C HIS A 27 14.08 3.54 14.60
N VAL A 28 14.87 2.51 14.34
CA VAL A 28 14.47 1.29 13.66
C VAL A 28 14.54 0.15 14.67
N PRO A 29 13.39 -0.37 15.16
CA PRO A 29 13.38 -1.35 16.25
C PRO A 29 14.18 -2.64 15.97
N ALA A 30 14.30 -3.02 14.69
CA ALA A 30 15.04 -4.20 14.28
C ALA A 30 16.55 -3.93 14.04
N ALA A 31 16.99 -2.68 14.12
CA ALA A 31 18.39 -2.32 13.93
C ALA A 31 19.17 -2.48 15.24
N THR A 32 20.27 -3.23 15.20
CA THR A 32 21.21 -3.39 16.32
C THR A 32 22.37 -2.38 16.29
N LEU A 33 22.24 -1.34 15.46
CA LEU A 33 23.27 -0.33 15.27
C LEU A 33 23.42 0.51 16.55
N THR A 34 24.63 0.55 17.08
CA THR A 34 25.00 1.44 18.19
C THR A 34 26.05 2.43 17.70
N LEU A 35 25.72 3.72 17.70
CA LEU A 35 26.62 4.80 17.30
C LEU A 35 26.98 5.64 18.53
N PRO A 36 28.22 6.13 18.66
CA PRO A 36 28.60 6.99 19.77
C PRO A 36 27.68 8.22 19.87
N GLY A 37 27.09 8.42 21.06
CA GLY A 37 26.18 9.54 21.32
C GLY A 37 24.75 9.37 20.81
N LEU A 38 24.38 8.19 20.30
CA LEU A 38 23.01 7.86 19.86
C LEU A 38 22.47 6.63 20.59
N GLU A 39 21.14 6.58 20.76
CA GLU A 39 20.46 5.40 21.29
C GLU A 39 20.61 4.21 20.33
N GLU A 40 20.66 2.99 20.89
CA GLU A 40 20.65 1.76 20.10
C GLU A 40 19.47 1.72 19.11
N GLY A 41 19.74 1.26 17.89
CA GLY A 41 18.75 1.21 16.81
C GLY A 41 18.44 2.56 16.17
N THR A 42 19.17 3.63 16.52
CA THR A 42 19.06 4.93 15.86
C THR A 42 19.95 5.00 14.62
N VAL A 43 19.35 5.19 13.46
CA VAL A 43 20.03 5.25 12.16
C VAL A 43 19.96 6.67 11.61
N PRO A 44 21.10 7.30 11.26
CA PRO A 44 21.11 8.54 10.51
C PRO A 44 20.76 8.27 9.04
N VAL A 45 19.73 8.96 8.55
CA VAL A 45 19.28 8.92 7.16
C VAL A 45 19.70 10.21 6.48
N PHE A 46 20.48 10.10 5.41
CA PHE A 46 20.99 11.23 4.65
C PHE A 46 20.21 11.45 3.35
N PRO A 47 20.13 12.70 2.85
CA PRO A 47 19.50 12.98 1.56
C PRO A 47 20.18 12.24 0.41
N ALA A 48 19.38 11.55 -0.40
CA ALA A 48 19.83 10.84 -1.59
C ALA A 48 19.34 11.56 -2.86
N PRO A 49 20.19 11.67 -3.91
CA PRO A 49 19.75 12.18 -5.19
C PRO A 49 18.87 11.15 -5.91
N THR A 50 17.76 11.61 -6.47
CA THR A 50 16.92 10.86 -7.41
C THR A 50 16.84 11.65 -8.70
N THR A 51 17.21 11.03 -9.81
CA THR A 51 17.22 11.67 -11.12
C THR A 51 16.27 10.92 -12.05
N PHE A 52 15.40 11.64 -12.73
CA PHE A 52 14.58 11.08 -13.81
C PHE A 52 14.81 11.87 -15.09
N LYS A 53 14.82 11.14 -16.20
CA LYS A 53 15.03 11.68 -17.54
C LYS A 53 13.71 11.70 -18.29
N TYR A 54 13.50 12.73 -19.09
CA TYR A 54 12.30 12.90 -19.89
C TYR A 54 12.63 13.58 -21.22
N LYS A 55 11.79 13.41 -22.23
CA LYS A 55 12.04 13.92 -23.59
C LYS A 55 11.06 15.07 -23.87
N ILE A 56 11.56 16.22 -24.32
CA ILE A 56 10.76 17.31 -24.89
C ILE A 56 11.32 17.60 -26.29
N ASN A 57 10.47 17.61 -27.32
CA ASN A 57 10.87 17.92 -28.70
C ASN A 57 12.11 17.14 -29.16
N GLU A 58 12.11 15.84 -28.86
CA GLU A 58 13.22 14.92 -29.11
C GLU A 58 14.53 15.17 -28.34
N MET A 59 14.61 16.23 -27.55
CA MET A 59 15.74 16.54 -26.68
C MET A 59 15.58 15.85 -25.33
N LEU A 60 16.65 15.22 -24.84
CA LEU A 60 16.66 14.55 -23.55
C LEU A 60 16.98 15.56 -22.44
N HIS A 61 16.07 15.69 -21.48
CA HIS A 61 16.22 16.51 -20.28
C HIS A 61 16.30 15.61 -19.05
N SER A 62 16.90 16.15 -17.98
CA SER A 62 17.08 15.44 -16.72
C SER A 62 16.75 16.37 -15.58
N ILE A 63 15.89 15.91 -14.66
CA ILE A 63 15.60 16.60 -13.41
C ILE A 63 16.17 15.74 -12.28
N SER A 64 16.96 16.36 -11.41
CA SER A 64 17.51 15.73 -10.22
C SER A 64 16.97 16.38 -8.97
N ARG A 65 16.61 15.57 -7.97
CA ARG A 65 16.14 16.00 -6.67
C ARG A 65 16.95 15.29 -5.58
N LYS A 66 17.57 16.04 -4.68
CA LYS A 66 18.23 15.51 -3.48
C LYS A 66 17.30 15.70 -2.28
N GLN A 67 16.85 14.61 -1.66
CA GLN A 67 15.94 14.67 -0.51
C GLN A 67 16.14 13.47 0.41
N LEU A 68 15.75 13.59 1.68
CA LEU A 68 15.65 12.43 2.58
C LEU A 68 14.75 11.35 1.93
N PRO A 69 15.22 10.10 1.79
CA PRO A 69 14.46 9.01 1.16
C PRO A 69 13.41 8.43 2.12
N MET A 70 12.53 9.28 2.62
CA MET A 70 11.51 8.94 3.60
C MET A 70 10.20 9.65 3.27
N LEU A 71 9.09 9.05 3.68
CA LEU A 71 7.76 9.62 3.55
C LEU A 71 7.02 9.42 4.86
N PRO A 72 6.10 10.33 5.22
CA PRO A 72 5.20 10.09 6.33
C PRO A 72 4.39 8.82 6.09
N ALA A 73 4.38 7.92 7.07
CA ALA A 73 3.72 6.61 6.99
C ALA A 73 2.40 6.57 7.80
N PHE A 74 1.77 7.72 8.04
CA PHE A 74 0.48 7.81 8.71
C PHE A 74 -0.69 8.08 7.73
N VAL A 75 -0.38 8.44 6.48
CA VAL A 75 -1.34 8.54 5.37
C VAL A 75 -0.82 7.71 4.22
N PHE A 76 -1.71 6.93 3.61
CA PHE A 76 -1.41 6.10 2.47
C PHE A 76 -2.36 6.43 1.33
N THR A 77 -1.87 6.31 0.10
CA THR A 77 -2.76 6.18 -1.05
C THR A 77 -3.31 4.76 -1.07
N ASP A 78 -4.46 4.58 -1.70
CA ASP A 78 -5.05 3.27 -2.00
C ASP A 78 -4.05 2.30 -2.66
N TYR A 79 -3.22 2.79 -3.59
CA TYR A 79 -2.14 1.98 -4.19
C TYR A 79 -1.08 1.51 -3.19
N LYS A 80 -0.70 2.36 -2.22
CA LYS A 80 0.38 2.04 -1.26
C LYS A 80 -0.09 1.17 -0.10
N VAL A 81 -1.38 1.18 0.20
CA VAL A 81 -1.94 0.39 1.30
C VAL A 81 -2.35 -1.02 0.86
N GLN A 82 -2.38 -1.31 -0.44
CA GLN A 82 -2.72 -2.63 -0.96
C GLN A 82 -1.82 -3.72 -0.38
N GLY A 83 -2.44 -4.79 0.17
CA GLY A 83 -1.73 -5.90 0.80
C GLY A 83 -1.45 -5.73 2.31
N HIS A 84 -1.83 -4.61 2.91
CA HIS A 84 -1.75 -4.40 4.36
C HIS A 84 -3.12 -4.60 5.03
N SER A 85 -3.10 -5.07 6.28
CA SER A 85 -4.28 -5.04 7.17
C SER A 85 -3.99 -4.02 8.28
N LEU A 86 -4.93 -3.10 8.51
CA LEU A 86 -4.80 -1.99 9.44
C LEU A 86 -5.88 -2.10 10.52
N LEU A 87 -5.48 -1.87 11.78
CA LEU A 87 -6.36 -2.05 12.94
C LEU A 87 -7.42 -0.95 13.06
N ASN A 88 -7.10 0.28 12.65
CA ASN A 88 -8.00 1.43 12.64
C ASN A 88 -7.62 2.30 11.45
N ILE A 89 -8.60 2.68 10.63
CA ILE A 89 -8.37 3.47 9.42
C ILE A 89 -9.34 4.63 9.34
N ILE A 90 -8.89 5.73 8.74
CA ILE A 90 -9.74 6.81 8.27
C ILE A 90 -9.63 6.82 6.75
N VAL A 91 -10.76 6.69 6.06
CA VAL A 91 -10.80 6.62 4.60
C VAL A 91 -11.51 7.84 4.01
N ASP A 92 -10.99 8.32 2.90
CA ASP A 92 -11.66 9.30 2.05
C ASP A 92 -12.27 8.56 0.86
N LEU A 93 -13.58 8.34 0.91
CA LEU A 93 -14.30 7.69 -0.17
C LEU A 93 -14.71 8.65 -1.29
N ALA A 94 -14.70 9.97 -1.07
CA ALA A 94 -15.17 10.91 -2.09
C ALA A 94 -14.07 11.26 -3.10
N SER A 95 -12.79 11.01 -2.78
CA SER A 95 -11.70 11.05 -3.77
C SER A 95 -11.59 9.78 -4.62
N ALA A 96 -12.36 8.73 -4.32
CA ALA A 96 -12.33 7.48 -5.08
C ALA A 96 -12.87 7.65 -6.50
N THR A 97 -12.04 7.33 -7.49
CA THR A 97 -12.43 7.45 -8.90
C THR A 97 -13.26 6.25 -9.37
N CYS A 98 -12.94 5.05 -8.90
CA CYS A 98 -13.60 3.80 -9.27
C CYS A 98 -13.94 2.91 -8.05
N LEU A 99 -14.75 1.88 -8.28
CA LEU A 99 -15.16 0.92 -7.25
C LEU A 99 -13.96 0.22 -6.61
N GLN A 100 -12.90 -0.03 -7.38
CA GLN A 100 -11.69 -0.70 -6.92
C GLN A 100 -10.96 0.15 -5.87
N ASN A 101 -10.91 1.48 -6.01
CA ASN A 101 -10.30 2.35 -5.00
C ASN A 101 -11.06 2.22 -3.67
N VAL A 102 -12.40 2.28 -3.73
CA VAL A 102 -13.29 2.12 -2.57
C VAL A 102 -13.05 0.75 -1.90
N TYR A 103 -13.07 -0.31 -2.69
CA TYR A 103 -12.83 -1.66 -2.20
C TYR A 103 -11.45 -1.82 -1.57
N VAL A 104 -10.39 -1.31 -2.22
CA VAL A 104 -9.02 -1.38 -1.68
C VAL A 104 -8.95 -0.68 -0.34
N MET A 105 -9.50 0.54 -0.22
CA MET A 105 -9.49 1.30 1.04
C MET A 105 -10.26 0.61 2.17
N LEU A 106 -11.50 0.16 1.90
CA LEU A 106 -12.35 -0.47 2.93
C LEU A 106 -11.85 -1.85 3.34
N SER A 107 -11.32 -2.65 2.39
CA SER A 107 -10.79 -4.00 2.66
C SER A 107 -9.50 -4.01 3.49
N ARG A 108 -8.92 -2.85 3.82
CA ARG A 108 -7.77 -2.79 4.74
C ARG A 108 -8.19 -2.87 6.20
N ALA A 109 -9.44 -2.54 6.52
CA ALA A 109 -9.96 -2.62 7.88
C ALA A 109 -10.29 -4.06 8.26
N THR A 110 -10.11 -4.40 9.54
CA THR A 110 -10.45 -5.72 10.07
C THR A 110 -11.89 -5.80 10.58
N SER A 111 -12.53 -4.67 10.85
CA SER A 111 -13.92 -4.58 11.30
C SER A 111 -14.57 -3.28 10.86
N LEU A 112 -15.91 -3.24 10.80
CA LEU A 112 -16.63 -2.00 10.48
C LEU A 112 -16.41 -0.90 11.52
N GLU A 113 -16.30 -1.27 12.80
CA GLU A 113 -16.05 -0.33 13.92
C GLU A 113 -14.70 0.37 13.83
N SER A 114 -13.75 -0.23 13.10
CA SER A 114 -12.41 0.32 12.89
C SER A 114 -12.31 1.34 11.74
N ILE A 115 -13.43 1.65 11.08
CA ILE A 115 -13.48 2.54 9.91
C ILE A 115 -14.06 3.90 10.28
N GLY A 116 -13.24 4.94 10.15
CA GLY A 116 -13.68 6.33 10.11
C GLY A 116 -13.84 6.82 8.66
N ILE A 117 -14.89 7.58 8.38
CA ILE A 117 -15.07 8.26 7.10
C ILE A 117 -14.62 9.72 7.25
N LEU A 118 -13.67 10.17 6.41
CA LEU A 118 -13.07 11.50 6.53
C LEU A 118 -14.07 12.63 6.21
N HIS A 119 -14.86 12.46 5.16
CA HIS A 119 -15.93 13.38 4.77
C HIS A 119 -17.04 12.66 4.02
N TRP A 120 -18.16 13.36 3.86
CA TRP A 120 -19.32 12.85 3.15
C TRP A 120 -18.94 12.36 1.73
N PHE A 121 -19.54 11.24 1.30
CA PHE A 121 -19.43 10.66 -0.04
C PHE A 121 -20.81 10.19 -0.55
N SER A 122 -20.97 10.10 -1.88
CA SER A 122 -22.25 9.71 -2.47
C SER A 122 -22.43 8.21 -2.46
N SER A 123 -23.66 7.73 -2.29
CA SER A 123 -23.96 6.31 -2.47
C SER A 123 -23.53 5.84 -3.87
N HIS A 124 -23.64 6.71 -4.88
CA HIS A 124 -23.12 6.45 -6.22
C HIS A 124 -21.62 6.14 -6.25
N ASP A 125 -20.81 6.67 -5.32
CA ASP A 125 -19.36 6.42 -5.29
C ASP A 125 -19.03 4.98 -4.88
N VAL A 126 -19.90 4.35 -4.09
CA VAL A 126 -19.76 2.97 -3.60
C VAL A 126 -20.51 1.98 -4.46
N TYR A 127 -21.66 2.35 -5.03
CA TYR A 127 -22.49 1.46 -5.85
C TYR A 127 -22.17 1.52 -7.36
N LYS A 128 -20.93 1.89 -7.72
CA LYS A 128 -20.47 1.86 -9.13
C LYS A 128 -20.43 0.42 -9.63
N GLN A 129 -20.69 0.23 -10.92
CA GLN A 129 -20.47 -1.08 -11.54
C GLN A 129 -18.98 -1.35 -11.74
N LEU A 130 -18.60 -2.63 -11.62
CA LEU A 130 -17.29 -3.10 -12.02
C LEU A 130 -17.11 -2.93 -13.54
N SER A 131 -15.88 -2.68 -13.99
CA SER A 131 -15.58 -2.55 -15.42
C SER A 131 -16.01 -3.80 -16.20
N GLY A 132 -16.38 -3.62 -17.47
CA GLY A 132 -16.79 -4.75 -18.33
C GLY A 132 -15.75 -5.85 -18.38
N GLU A 133 -14.49 -5.47 -18.60
CA GLU A 133 -13.34 -6.40 -18.65
C GLU A 133 -13.22 -7.25 -17.37
N LEU A 134 -13.37 -6.66 -16.18
CA LEU A 134 -13.29 -7.42 -14.93
C LEU A 134 -14.51 -8.30 -14.72
N ARG A 135 -15.70 -7.91 -15.18
CA ARG A 135 -16.89 -8.76 -15.11
C ARG A 135 -16.76 -9.97 -16.01
N GLU A 136 -16.24 -9.77 -17.23
CA GLU A 136 -15.94 -10.84 -18.17
C GLU A 136 -14.89 -11.80 -17.60
N GLU A 137 -13.82 -11.26 -17.00
CA GLU A 137 -12.80 -12.09 -16.37
C GLU A 137 -13.32 -12.85 -15.15
N PHE A 138 -14.17 -12.25 -14.30
CA PHE A 138 -14.80 -12.97 -13.20
C PHE A 138 -15.68 -14.12 -13.69
N ALA A 139 -16.48 -13.90 -14.74
CA ALA A 139 -17.30 -14.97 -15.32
C ALA A 139 -16.42 -16.09 -15.90
N HIS A 140 -15.34 -15.74 -16.59
CA HIS A 140 -14.38 -16.71 -17.10
C HIS A 140 -13.71 -17.52 -15.97
N LEU A 141 -13.36 -16.88 -14.85
CA LEU A 141 -12.81 -17.57 -13.69
C LEU A 141 -13.83 -18.52 -13.03
N GLU A 142 -15.11 -18.15 -12.97
CA GLU A 142 -16.19 -19.03 -12.50
C GLU A 142 -16.34 -20.26 -13.41
N ASP A 143 -16.29 -20.07 -14.73
CA ASP A 143 -16.33 -21.17 -15.70
C ASP A 143 -15.13 -22.11 -15.51
N LEU A 144 -13.92 -21.57 -15.31
CA LEU A 144 -12.71 -22.36 -15.06
C LEU A 144 -12.76 -23.12 -13.73
N ASP A 145 -13.35 -22.54 -12.68
CA ASP A 145 -13.53 -23.20 -11.38
C ASP A 145 -14.43 -24.43 -11.50
N ILE A 146 -15.54 -24.30 -12.24
CA ILE A 146 -16.46 -25.41 -12.53
C ILE A 146 -15.74 -26.52 -13.32
N ILE A 147 -14.98 -26.16 -14.36
CA ILE A 147 -14.23 -27.14 -15.16
C ILE A 147 -13.22 -27.87 -14.27
N THR A 148 -12.47 -27.15 -13.45
CA THR A 148 -11.47 -27.72 -12.54
C THR A 148 -12.11 -28.69 -11.55
N ALA A 149 -13.27 -28.34 -10.99
CA ALA A 149 -14.01 -29.21 -10.08
C ALA A 149 -14.47 -30.50 -10.77
N LEU A 150 -15.01 -30.42 -11.99
CA LEU A 150 -15.47 -31.57 -12.77
C LEU A 150 -14.33 -32.50 -13.17
N GLU A 151 -13.19 -31.95 -13.61
CA GLU A 151 -12.00 -32.73 -13.94
C GLU A 151 -11.50 -33.50 -12.71
N PHE A 152 -11.42 -32.82 -11.55
CA PHE A 152 -11.02 -33.43 -10.29
C PHE A 152 -11.97 -34.55 -9.83
N GLU A 153 -13.28 -34.33 -9.89
CA GLU A 153 -14.29 -35.35 -9.58
C GLU A 153 -14.15 -36.58 -10.50
N SER A 154 -13.94 -36.35 -11.80
CA SER A 154 -13.76 -37.43 -12.76
C SER A 154 -12.51 -38.26 -12.46
N GLU A 155 -11.39 -37.61 -12.12
CA GLU A 155 -10.12 -38.27 -11.82
C GLU A 155 -10.19 -39.08 -10.50
N PHE A 156 -10.96 -38.60 -9.52
CA PHE A 156 -11.24 -39.34 -8.28
C PHE A 156 -12.13 -40.57 -8.49
N ASP A 157 -13.16 -40.45 -9.34
CA ASP A 157 -14.00 -41.58 -9.76
C ASP A 157 -13.18 -42.64 -10.53
N TYR A 158 -12.22 -42.23 -11.36
CA TYR A 158 -11.29 -43.15 -12.04
C TYR A 158 -10.32 -43.86 -11.09
N LEU A 159 -9.94 -43.24 -9.98
CA LEU A 159 -9.01 -43.79 -8.98
C LEU A 159 -9.70 -44.61 -7.86
N GLY A 160 -11.04 -44.64 -7.83
CA GLY A 160 -11.81 -45.39 -6.82
C GLY A 160 -11.63 -44.87 -5.38
N ALA A 161 -11.22 -43.61 -5.22
CA ALA A 161 -11.04 -42.98 -3.92
C ALA A 161 -12.30 -42.19 -3.54
N THR A 162 -12.84 -42.43 -2.34
CA THR A 162 -13.97 -41.65 -1.81
C THR A 162 -13.53 -40.23 -1.47
N LEU A 163 -14.28 -39.23 -1.96
CA LEU A 163 -14.09 -37.82 -1.61
C LEU A 163 -14.06 -37.63 -0.08
N PRO A 164 -13.08 -36.90 0.49
CA PRO A 164 -13.14 -36.53 1.89
C PRO A 164 -14.35 -35.62 2.09
N VAL A 165 -15.26 -36.03 2.98
CA VAL A 165 -16.44 -35.24 3.35
C VAL A 165 -15.94 -33.88 3.87
N MET A 166 -16.22 -32.83 3.10
CA MET A 166 -16.03 -31.44 3.52
C MET A 166 -16.96 -31.20 4.71
N ASN A 167 -16.42 -31.27 5.93
CA ASN A 167 -17.14 -30.87 7.13
C ASN A 167 -17.21 -29.33 7.12
N GLU A 168 -18.41 -28.78 6.92
CA GLU A 168 -18.69 -27.37 7.14
C GLU A 168 -18.39 -27.01 8.60
N ALA A 169 -17.61 -25.95 8.80
CA ALA A 169 -17.28 -25.35 10.08
C ALA A 169 -17.90 -23.95 10.18
#